data_AF-A0A1A8TND1-F1
#
_entry.id   AF-A0A1A8TND1-F1
#
_cell.length_a   1.000
_cell.length_b   1.000
_cell.length_c   1.000
_cell.angle_alpha   90.00
_cell.angle_beta   90.00
_cell.angle_gamma   90.00
#
_symmetry.space_group_name_H-M   'P 1'
#
loop_
_entity.id
_entity.type
_entity.pdbx_description
1 polymer ?
#
loop_
_entity_poly.entity_id
_entity_poly.type
_entity_poly.pdbx_seq_one_letter_code
_entity_poly.pdbx_strand_id
1 'polypeptide(L)'
;MGLSCKENKKSFAELPPHEEGKYLYRGVYFGHPDYENAVQGKVVPGDVNGTVSPEEHNYGSNSANSPYTSWTRDPEIARKFAMKNDNLGVVLRTQVGAPPEGASWSWAWSPDEWGEQEVLLKGVREGLEVYKP
;
A
#
# COMPACT_ATOMS: atom_id res chain seq x y z
N MET A 1 41.98 2.97 11.67
CA MET A 1 40.54 3.13 11.92
C MET A 1 39.88 3.65 10.65
N GLY A 2 38.87 2.94 10.15
CA GLY A 2 38.11 3.34 8.98
C GLY A 2 36.99 2.33 8.74
N LEU A 3 36.03 2.28 9.67
CA LEU A 3 34.78 1.56 9.46
C LEU A 3 34.05 2.24 8.29
N SER A 4 34.19 1.68 7.10
CA SER A 4 33.32 2.00 5.97
C SER A 4 31.94 1.46 6.28
N CYS A 5 31.06 2.33 6.76
CA CYS A 5 29.62 2.08 6.86
C CYS A 5 29.09 1.83 5.44
N LYS A 6 29.06 0.56 5.01
CA LYS A 6 28.20 0.16 3.90
C LYS A 6 26.77 0.20 4.42
N GLU A 7 26.17 1.38 4.42
CA GLU A 7 24.72 1.51 4.43
C GLU A 7 24.23 0.75 3.20
N ASN A 8 23.74 -0.47 3.39
CA ASN A 8 22.97 -1.19 2.40
C ASN A 8 21.67 -0.43 2.19
N LYS A 9 21.71 0.66 1.42
CA LYS A 9 20.51 1.29 0.87
C LYS A 9 19.88 0.24 -0.03
N LYS A 10 18.83 -0.42 0.47
CA LYS A 10 18.00 -1.33 -0.31
C LYS A 10 17.45 -0.53 -1.48
N SER A 11 18.11 -0.63 -2.63
CA SER A 11 17.71 0.09 -3.84
C SER A 11 16.57 -0.69 -4.47
N PHE A 12 15.37 -0.15 -4.40
CA PHE A 12 14.21 -0.73 -5.07
C PHE A 12 14.34 -0.57 -6.60
N ALA A 13 13.74 -1.51 -7.34
CA ALA A 13 13.61 -1.39 -8.78
C ALA A 13 12.64 -0.27 -9.15
N GLU A 14 12.70 0.21 -10.40
CA GLU A 14 11.66 1.09 -10.94
C GLU A 14 10.35 0.31 -11.14
N LEU A 15 9.23 1.01 -10.97
CA LEU A 15 7.91 0.40 -11.21
C LEU A 15 7.79 0.00 -12.69
N PRO A 16 7.50 -1.27 -12.99
CA PRO A 16 7.30 -1.72 -14.37
C PRO A 16 6.09 -1.02 -15.01
N PRO A 17 5.99 -1.02 -16.36
CA PRO A 17 4.81 -0.52 -17.06
C PRO A 17 3.53 -1.13 -16.51
N HIS A 18 2.50 -0.30 -16.34
CA HIS A 18 1.21 -0.75 -15.86
C HIS A 18 0.52 -1.65 -16.88
N GLU A 19 0.00 -2.77 -16.38
CA GLU A 19 -0.87 -3.66 -17.12
C GLU A 19 -2.30 -3.51 -16.60
N GLU A 20 -3.20 -3.06 -17.46
CA GLU A 20 -4.59 -2.76 -17.11
C GLU A 20 -5.30 -3.99 -16.53
N GLY A 21 -5.96 -3.80 -15.38
CA GLY A 21 -6.74 -4.83 -14.70
C GLY A 21 -5.93 -5.93 -13.99
N LYS A 22 -4.60 -5.96 -14.11
CA LYS A 22 -3.77 -7.01 -13.47
C LYS A 22 -3.29 -6.66 -12.07
N TYR A 23 -3.07 -5.38 -11.77
CA TYR A 23 -2.36 -4.97 -10.57
C TYR A 23 -3.07 -3.86 -9.80
N LEU A 24 -2.81 -3.85 -8.50
CA LEU A 24 -3.15 -2.79 -7.56
C LEU A 24 -1.87 -2.20 -6.97
N TYR A 25 -1.92 -0.90 -6.68
CA TYR A 25 -0.80 -0.10 -6.26
C TYR A 25 -1.13 0.65 -4.97
N ARG A 26 -0.13 0.81 -4.10
CA ARG A 26 -0.23 1.62 -2.88
C ARG A 26 1.04 2.45 -2.70
N GLY A 27 0.87 3.76 -2.65
CA GLY A 27 1.96 4.69 -2.34
C GLY A 27 2.11 4.89 -0.85
N VAL A 28 3.33 4.76 -0.34
CA VAL A 28 3.65 5.01 1.08
C VAL A 28 4.81 6.00 1.14
N TYR A 29 4.54 7.22 1.61
CA TYR A 29 5.55 8.27 1.71
C TYR A 29 6.50 8.04 2.89
N PHE A 30 7.68 8.64 2.83
CA PHE A 30 8.65 8.58 3.92
C PHE A 30 8.15 9.29 5.18
N GLY A 31 8.16 8.59 6.32
CA GLY A 31 7.57 9.07 7.57
C GLY A 31 6.11 8.68 7.78
N HIS A 32 5.49 7.98 6.82
CA HIS A 32 4.19 7.34 7.04
C HIS A 32 4.33 6.26 8.14
N PRO A 33 3.34 6.07 9.04
CA PRO A 33 3.43 5.06 10.12
C PRO A 33 3.71 3.64 9.63
N ASP A 34 3.20 3.28 8.46
CA ASP A 34 3.39 1.97 7.82
C ASP A 34 4.62 1.89 6.88
N TYR A 35 5.47 2.93 6.83
CA TYR A 35 6.61 2.99 5.90
C TYR A 35 7.60 1.84 6.12
N GLU A 36 7.95 1.54 7.37
CA GLU A 36 8.90 0.48 7.72
C GLU A 36 8.39 -0.93 7.32
N ASN A 37 7.07 -1.14 7.29
CA ASN A 37 6.48 -2.37 6.76
C ASN A 37 6.49 -2.36 5.23
N ALA A 38 6.16 -1.22 4.62
CA ALA A 38 6.09 -1.09 3.17
C ALA A 38 7.44 -1.39 2.48
N VAL A 39 8.55 -0.92 3.05
CA VAL A 39 9.92 -1.25 2.54
C VAL A 39 10.27 -2.74 2.62
N GLN A 40 9.50 -3.52 3.39
CA GLN A 40 9.61 -4.97 3.53
C GLN A 40 8.57 -5.73 2.69
N GLY A 41 7.73 -5.05 1.92
CA GLY A 41 6.66 -5.68 1.16
C GLY A 41 5.51 -6.16 2.06
N LYS A 42 5.30 -5.46 3.18
CA LYS A 42 4.25 -5.72 4.16
C LYS A 42 3.34 -4.51 4.28
N VAL A 43 2.05 -4.76 4.48
CA VAL A 43 1.05 -3.74 4.78
C VAL A 43 0.32 -4.12 6.05
N VAL A 44 0.23 -3.18 6.97
CA VAL A 44 -0.51 -3.30 8.22
C VAL A 44 -1.50 -2.13 8.30
N PRO A 45 -2.81 -2.40 8.43
CA PRO A 45 -3.79 -1.34 8.61
C PRO A 45 -3.63 -0.69 10.00
N GLY A 46 -4.22 0.48 10.20
CA GLY A 46 -4.09 1.22 11.45
C GLY A 46 -4.54 0.42 12.67
N ASP A 47 -5.65 -0.30 12.55
CA ASP A 47 -6.11 -1.27 13.55
C ASP A 47 -6.77 -2.47 12.86
N VAL A 48 -6.10 -3.63 12.89
CA VAL A 48 -6.60 -4.89 12.32
C VAL A 48 -7.95 -5.31 12.91
N ASN A 49 -8.22 -4.96 14.18
CA ASN A 49 -9.49 -5.27 14.87
C ASN A 49 -10.48 -4.09 14.82
N GLY A 50 -10.13 -3.02 14.09
CA GLY A 50 -10.97 -1.85 13.95
C GLY A 50 -12.34 -2.18 13.38
N THR A 51 -13.36 -1.49 13.86
CA THR A 51 -14.75 -1.66 13.43
C THR A 51 -15.21 -0.60 12.43
N VAL A 52 -14.31 0.29 12.00
CA VAL A 52 -14.56 1.33 11.00
C VAL A 52 -15.05 0.66 9.72
N SER A 53 -16.14 1.15 9.14
CA SER A 53 -16.67 0.64 7.87
C SER A 53 -15.80 1.08 6.67
N PRO A 54 -15.86 0.36 5.53
CA PRO A 54 -15.24 0.79 4.27
C PRO A 54 -15.56 2.24 3.89
N GLU A 55 -16.82 2.65 4.04
CA GLU A 55 -17.30 3.99 3.72
C GLU A 55 -16.64 5.03 4.65
N GLU A 56 -16.66 4.81 5.96
CA GLU A 56 -16.02 5.70 6.94
C GLU A 56 -14.50 5.80 6.76
N HIS A 57 -13.84 4.74 6.28
CA HIS A 57 -12.41 4.75 5.94
C HIS A 57 -12.11 5.71 4.78
N ASN A 58 -12.95 5.69 3.74
CA ASN A 58 -12.79 6.56 2.56
C ASN A 58 -12.98 8.04 2.87
N TYR A 59 -13.85 8.39 3.84
CA TYR A 59 -14.04 9.79 4.29
C TYR A 59 -12.83 10.37 5.05
N GLY A 60 -11.76 9.61 5.24
CA GLY A 60 -10.41 10.13 5.50
C GLY A 60 -10.08 10.55 6.94
N SER A 61 -11.00 10.41 7.91
CA SER A 61 -10.76 10.82 9.31
C SER A 61 -10.41 9.68 10.26
N ASN A 62 -10.56 8.42 9.83
CA ASN A 62 -10.45 7.24 10.71
C ASN A 62 -9.43 6.18 10.27
N SER A 63 -8.54 6.48 9.30
CA SER A 63 -7.59 5.50 8.76
C SER A 63 -6.65 4.90 9.83
N ALA A 64 -6.38 5.62 10.91
CA ALA A 64 -5.54 5.14 12.02
C ALA A 64 -6.23 4.06 12.88
N ASN A 65 -7.56 4.01 12.92
CA ASN A 65 -8.35 3.02 13.66
C ASN A 65 -9.06 2.03 12.72
N SER A 66 -8.71 2.09 11.43
CA SER A 66 -9.37 1.31 10.40
C SER A 66 -8.67 -0.02 10.17
N PRO A 67 -9.42 -1.10 9.91
CA PRO A 67 -8.86 -2.38 9.49
C PRO A 67 -8.46 -2.40 8.01
N TYR A 68 -8.59 -1.27 7.30
CA TYR A 68 -8.36 -1.17 5.86
C TYR A 68 -7.10 -0.38 5.49
N THR A 69 -6.55 -0.73 4.33
CA THR A 69 -5.59 0.10 3.61
C THR A 69 -6.10 0.37 2.20
N SER A 70 -5.89 1.59 1.71
CA SER A 70 -6.30 2.01 0.37
C SER A 70 -5.29 1.59 -0.69
N TRP A 71 -5.81 1.11 -1.81
CA TRP A 71 -5.09 0.72 -3.02
C TRP A 71 -5.78 1.31 -4.24
N THR A 72 -5.02 1.54 -5.30
CA THR A 72 -5.52 2.09 -6.56
C THR A 72 -5.12 1.21 -7.73
N ARG A 73 -5.92 1.22 -8.81
CA ARG A 73 -5.50 0.62 -10.09
C ARG A 73 -4.54 1.52 -10.88
N ASP A 74 -4.48 2.82 -10.55
CA ASP A 74 -3.62 3.78 -11.24
C ASP A 74 -2.24 3.89 -10.54
N PRO A 75 -1.15 3.44 -11.18
CA PRO A 75 0.19 3.58 -10.60
C PRO A 75 0.60 5.04 -10.35
N GLU A 76 0.13 5.99 -11.16
CA GLU A 76 0.52 7.40 -11.06
C GLU A 76 -0.09 8.04 -9.80
N ILE A 77 -1.28 7.61 -9.40
CA ILE A 77 -1.86 7.99 -8.11
C ILE A 77 -0.97 7.48 -6.98
N ALA A 78 -0.61 6.19 -6.99
CA ALA A 78 0.27 5.62 -5.97
C ALA A 78 1.62 6.35 -5.89
N ARG A 79 2.22 6.69 -7.03
CA ARG A 79 3.46 7.48 -7.10
C ARG A 79 3.32 8.85 -6.43
N LYS A 80 2.28 9.61 -6.79
CA LYS A 80 1.99 10.92 -6.16
C LYS A 80 1.87 10.81 -4.64
N PHE A 81 1.23 9.75 -4.13
CA PHE A 81 1.13 9.51 -2.68
C PHE A 81 2.48 9.19 -2.05
N ALA A 82 3.28 8.32 -2.66
CA ALA A 82 4.63 7.99 -2.18
C ALA A 82 5.58 9.20 -2.19
N MET A 83 5.35 10.15 -3.08
CA MET A 83 6.18 11.35 -3.25
C MET A 83 5.84 12.51 -2.30
N LYS A 84 4.80 12.41 -1.46
CA LYS A 84 4.34 13.52 -0.61
C LYS A 84 5.41 14.12 0.34
N ASN A 85 6.39 13.34 0.78
CA ASN A 85 7.51 13.79 1.62
C ASN A 85 8.84 13.51 0.92
N ASP A 86 9.36 14.52 0.23
CA ASP A 86 10.73 14.56 -0.35
C ASP A 86 11.06 13.45 -1.37
N ASN A 87 10.06 12.83 -2.01
CA ASN A 87 10.26 11.74 -2.98
C ASN A 87 10.99 10.50 -2.42
N LEU A 88 10.98 10.31 -1.10
CA LEU A 88 11.67 9.20 -0.42
C LEU A 88 10.76 8.01 -0.08
N GLY A 89 9.52 7.99 -0.58
CA GLY A 89 8.56 6.90 -0.36
C GLY A 89 8.83 5.63 -1.17
N VAL A 90 7.89 4.70 -1.09
CA VAL A 90 7.86 3.47 -1.89
C VAL A 90 6.48 3.24 -2.50
N VAL A 91 6.45 2.54 -3.64
CA VAL A 91 5.23 2.03 -4.26
C VAL A 91 5.17 0.53 -4.06
N LEU A 92 4.11 0.06 -3.42
CA LEU A 92 3.77 -1.35 -3.33
C LEU A 92 2.92 -1.74 -4.53
N ARG A 93 3.17 -2.92 -5.08
CA ARG A 93 2.38 -3.51 -6.15
C ARG A 93 1.96 -4.93 -5.79
N THR A 94 0.77 -5.31 -6.22
CA THR A 94 0.30 -6.68 -6.10
C THR A 94 -0.69 -7.04 -7.19
N GLN A 95 -0.77 -8.32 -7.53
CA GLN A 95 -1.77 -8.81 -8.48
C GLN A 95 -3.18 -8.73 -7.89
N VAL A 96 -4.14 -8.41 -8.75
CA VAL A 96 -5.55 -8.59 -8.46
C VAL A 96 -5.81 -10.10 -8.34
N GLY A 97 -6.50 -10.50 -7.28
CA GLY A 97 -6.79 -11.92 -7.03
C GLY A 97 -7.36 -12.12 -5.64
N ALA A 98 -8.09 -13.23 -5.47
CA ALA A 98 -8.62 -13.61 -4.17
C ALA A 98 -7.48 -13.94 -3.18
N PRO A 99 -7.66 -13.68 -1.88
CA PRO A 99 -6.75 -14.19 -0.88
C PRO A 99 -6.67 -15.72 -0.93
N PRO A 100 -5.50 -16.33 -0.69
CA PRO A 100 -5.41 -17.77 -0.51
C PRO A 100 -6.17 -18.20 0.76
N GLU A 101 -6.52 -19.48 0.84
CA GLU A 101 -7.18 -20.04 2.03
C GLU A 101 -6.33 -19.79 3.29
N GLY A 102 -6.97 -19.28 4.34
CA GLY A 102 -6.32 -18.96 5.61
C GLY A 102 -5.57 -17.63 5.66
N ALA A 103 -5.64 -16.79 4.61
CA ALA A 103 -5.00 -15.49 4.63
C ALA A 103 -5.61 -14.56 5.70
N SER A 104 -4.76 -13.72 6.30
CA SER A 104 -5.14 -12.66 7.24
C SER A 104 -5.67 -11.40 6.56
N TRP A 105 -5.95 -11.45 5.26
CA TRP A 105 -6.43 -10.31 4.49
C TRP A 105 -7.54 -10.69 3.53
N SER A 106 -8.35 -9.69 3.17
CA SER A 106 -9.37 -9.81 2.13
C SER A 106 -9.56 -8.49 1.41
N TRP A 107 -10.11 -8.53 0.20
CA TRP A 107 -10.57 -7.33 -0.50
C TRP A 107 -11.97 -6.97 -0.02
N ALA A 108 -12.17 -5.69 0.31
CA ALA A 108 -13.48 -5.10 0.52
C ALA A 108 -13.83 -4.22 -0.68
N TRP A 109 -15.05 -4.40 -1.18
CA TRP A 109 -15.61 -3.52 -2.21
C TRP A 109 -15.87 -2.15 -1.61
N SER A 110 -15.30 -1.11 -2.22
CA SER A 110 -15.85 0.24 -2.09
C SER A 110 -17.02 0.34 -3.08
N PRO A 111 -18.20 0.84 -2.69
CA PRO A 111 -19.33 0.99 -3.61
C PRO A 111 -18.93 1.90 -4.78
N ASP A 112 -18.83 1.30 -5.95
CA ASP A 112 -18.26 1.87 -7.18
C ASP A 112 -19.36 2.54 -8.01
N GLU A 113 -20.15 3.41 -7.37
CA GLU A 113 -21.22 4.16 -8.06
C GLU A 113 -20.65 5.27 -8.97
N TRP A 114 -19.33 5.49 -8.93
CA TRP A 114 -18.64 6.60 -9.59
C TRP A 114 -17.35 6.24 -10.38
N GLY A 115 -17.00 4.95 -10.53
CA GLY A 115 -15.77 4.56 -11.26
C GLY A 115 -14.48 4.85 -10.49
N GLU A 116 -14.57 4.95 -9.17
CA GLU A 116 -13.48 5.25 -8.26
C GLU A 116 -12.67 3.98 -8.06
N GLN A 117 -11.56 3.87 -8.78
CA GLN A 117 -10.66 2.71 -8.84
C GLN A 117 -9.96 2.36 -7.50
N GLU A 118 -10.55 2.74 -6.35
CA GLU A 118 -10.05 2.50 -5.01
C GLU A 118 -10.52 1.12 -4.50
N VAL A 119 -9.56 0.28 -4.16
CA VAL A 119 -9.78 -1.06 -3.60
C VAL A 119 -9.28 -1.06 -2.17
N LEU A 120 -10.12 -1.48 -1.23
CA LEU A 120 -9.73 -1.58 0.17
C LEU A 120 -9.22 -2.98 0.48
N LEU A 121 -8.02 -3.05 1.04
CA LEU A 121 -7.47 -4.28 1.61
C LEU A 121 -7.74 -4.28 3.10
N LYS A 122 -8.54 -5.24 3.57
CA LYS A 122 -8.74 -5.50 5.00
C LYS A 122 -7.63 -6.38 5.53
N GLY A 123 -7.05 -6.05 6.68
CA GLY A 123 -6.09 -6.89 7.40
C GLY A 123 -4.65 -6.80 6.91
N VAL A 124 -3.80 -7.74 7.36
CA VAL A 124 -2.35 -7.72 7.12
C VAL A 124 -2.01 -8.53 5.88
N ARG A 125 -1.21 -7.96 4.97
CA ARG A 125 -0.69 -8.65 3.79
C ARG A 125 0.83 -8.51 3.67
N GLU A 126 1.49 -9.59 3.29
CA GLU A 126 2.94 -9.71 3.14
C GLU A 126 3.31 -10.25 1.75
N GLY A 127 4.61 -10.21 1.41
CA GLY A 127 5.13 -10.70 0.13
C GLY A 127 4.80 -9.79 -1.06
N LEU A 128 4.55 -8.50 -0.80
CA LEU A 128 4.25 -7.50 -1.81
C LEU A 128 5.51 -7.06 -2.55
N GLU A 129 5.36 -6.73 -3.83
CA GLU A 129 6.45 -6.16 -4.61
C GLU A 129 6.66 -4.70 -4.21
N VAL A 130 7.92 -4.27 -4.10
CA VAL A 130 8.29 -2.92 -3.65
C VAL A 130 9.14 -2.23 -4.71
N TYR A 131 8.71 -1.02 -5.08
CA TYR A 131 9.33 -0.22 -6.13
C TYR A 131 9.61 1.20 -5.67
N LYS A 132 10.50 1.87 -6.41
CA LYS A 132 10.63 3.32 -6.34
C LYS A 132 9.35 3.97 -6.87
N PRO A 133 8.94 5.11 -6.29
CA PRO A 133 7.96 5.98 -6.91
C PRO A 133 8.42 6.41 -8.29
#